data_AF-A0A534V364-F1
#
_entry.id   AF-A0A534V364-F1
#
_cell.length_a   1.000
_cell.length_b   1.000
_cell.length_c   1.000
_cell.angle_alpha   90.00
_cell.angle_beta   90.00
_cell.angle_gamma   90.00
#
_symmetry.space_group_name_H-M   'P 1'
#
loop_
_entity.id
_entity.type
_entity.pdbx_description
1 polymer ?
#
loop_
_entity_poly.entity_id
_entity_poly.type
_entity_poly.pdbx_seq_one_letter_code
_entity_poly.pdbx_strand_id
1 'polypeptide(L)'
;MKNQNKNPIGLERVKKWLYAKGLGERSSGCVLCGSCYGHGPANPMEDKPGPKEKCPPYEFYRFQRHTPKSRWLMAQRVFHGLDPITAELKEVIYACTSCLMCQELCGVRDDGYGPWDITVAMREEITEREGPLDAHRPLYDGLTQHDHPWALPKAQRGAWAEGLGVKKFGVSGATTLLYAGCSADRASGRSGAIALAKLMQRAGEDFVILGSEEKCCGLYAFDLGFRREYERLQEANLATIRNAGIKKVVVACGSCQRIWREYAKTSGIEVVHGVEYVDQLNRTGRLKFSTPLNKKVTYHDSCHLGRGCGVYDPPRNILRAIPGIQLVEMARNQRWAWCCGGGGGVPEADPELAQWSATDRMREAKETGAEVVLTSSALCQRSFTDLKQPALPVQDLLEFTYQALG
;
A
#
# COMPACT_ATOMS: atom_id res chain seq x y z
N MET A 1 -31.78 -7.94 20.14
CA MET A 1 -31.65 -6.84 19.15
C MET A 1 -30.72 -7.30 18.04
N LYS A 2 -31.23 -7.40 16.81
CA LYS A 2 -30.48 -7.79 15.62
C LYS A 2 -29.45 -6.70 15.31
N ASN A 3 -28.18 -7.04 15.22
CA ASN A 3 -27.11 -6.17 14.73
C ASN A 3 -27.23 -6.04 13.20
N GLN A 4 -28.21 -5.27 12.74
CA GLN A 4 -28.38 -4.91 11.33
C GLN A 4 -27.55 -3.65 11.05
N ASN A 5 -26.29 -3.84 10.66
CA ASN A 5 -25.48 -2.97 9.77
C ASN A 5 -23.98 -3.25 9.93
N LYS A 6 -23.56 -4.48 9.63
CA LYS A 6 -22.19 -4.70 9.18
C LYS A 6 -22.26 -4.97 7.68
N ASN A 7 -21.90 -3.99 6.86
CA ASN A 7 -21.57 -4.29 5.47
C ASN A 7 -20.46 -5.36 5.51
N PRO A 8 -20.63 -6.51 4.85
CA PRO A 8 -19.60 -7.54 4.87
C PRO A 8 -18.30 -6.95 4.30
N ILE A 9 -17.17 -7.25 4.94
CA ILE A 9 -15.81 -6.88 4.52
C ILE A 9 -15.11 -8.17 4.07
N GLY A 10 -14.17 -8.09 3.13
CA GLY A 10 -13.34 -9.24 2.73
C GLY A 10 -14.13 -10.32 1.97
N LEU A 11 -13.74 -11.59 2.15
CA LEU A 11 -14.29 -12.76 1.45
C LEU A 11 -15.82 -12.85 1.47
N GLU A 12 -16.46 -12.62 2.61
CA GLU A 12 -17.93 -12.71 2.73
C GLU A 12 -18.65 -11.70 1.85
N ARG A 13 -18.05 -10.51 1.67
CA ARG A 13 -18.57 -9.49 0.76
C ARG A 13 -18.60 -10.07 -0.64
N VAL A 14 -17.45 -10.54 -1.10
CA VAL A 14 -17.19 -11.04 -2.46
C VAL A 14 -17.96 -12.33 -2.75
N LYS A 15 -18.04 -13.26 -1.79
CA LYS A 15 -18.84 -14.49 -1.88
C LYS A 15 -20.30 -14.17 -2.16
N LYS A 16 -20.90 -13.22 -1.43
CA LYS A 16 -22.30 -12.80 -1.67
C LYS A 16 -22.54 -12.40 -3.13
N TRP A 17 -21.60 -11.69 -3.74
CA TRP A 17 -21.69 -11.32 -5.15
C TRP A 17 -21.46 -12.52 -6.08
N LEU A 18 -20.44 -13.35 -5.82
CA LEU A 18 -20.13 -14.53 -6.64
C LEU A 18 -21.29 -15.54 -6.68
N TYR A 19 -21.99 -15.72 -5.56
CA TYR A 19 -23.12 -16.63 -5.45
C TYR A 19 -24.48 -16.00 -5.76
N ALA A 20 -24.51 -14.75 -6.24
CA ALA A 20 -25.77 -14.07 -6.59
C ALA A 20 -26.54 -14.87 -7.66
N LYS A 21 -27.79 -15.22 -7.33
CA LYS A 21 -28.65 -16.12 -8.13
C LYS A 21 -29.52 -15.38 -9.14
N GLY A 22 -29.70 -14.06 -9.00
CA GLY A 22 -30.48 -13.22 -9.92
C GLY A 22 -29.71 -12.02 -10.47
N LEU A 23 -30.15 -11.47 -11.61
CA LEU A 23 -29.58 -10.25 -12.22
C LEU A 23 -29.78 -9.01 -11.34
N GLY A 24 -30.91 -8.92 -10.61
CA GLY A 24 -31.16 -7.81 -9.66
C GLY A 24 -30.27 -7.85 -8.41
N GLU A 25 -29.65 -8.99 -8.09
CA GLU A 25 -28.65 -9.12 -7.02
C GLU A 25 -27.24 -8.77 -7.51
N ARG A 26 -27.06 -8.59 -8.82
CA ARG A 26 -25.79 -8.27 -9.47
C ARG A 26 -25.80 -6.79 -9.85
N SER A 27 -25.24 -5.94 -9.00
CA SER A 27 -25.05 -4.51 -9.29
C SER A 27 -24.17 -4.25 -10.53
N SER A 28 -23.25 -5.17 -10.83
CA SER A 28 -22.49 -5.28 -12.08
C SER A 28 -21.67 -6.58 -12.07
N GLY A 29 -21.15 -7.06 -13.20
CA GLY A 29 -20.30 -8.25 -13.32
C GLY A 29 -19.10 -8.01 -14.24
N CYS A 30 -18.09 -8.88 -14.25
CA CYS A 30 -17.04 -8.77 -15.26
C CYS A 30 -17.65 -8.87 -16.66
N VAL A 31 -17.58 -7.79 -17.44
CA VAL A 31 -18.11 -7.74 -18.82
C VAL A 31 -17.13 -8.27 -19.88
N LEU A 32 -16.02 -8.87 -19.43
CA LEU A 32 -15.01 -9.52 -20.27
C LEU A 32 -14.33 -8.63 -21.34
N CYS A 33 -14.44 -7.31 -21.25
CA CYS A 33 -13.91 -6.33 -22.21
C CYS A 33 -12.39 -6.37 -22.40
N GLY A 34 -11.65 -6.83 -21.39
CA GLY A 34 -10.19 -6.96 -21.44
C GLY A 34 -9.40 -5.69 -21.07
N SER A 35 -10.06 -4.58 -20.69
CA SER A 35 -9.37 -3.30 -20.43
C SER A 35 -8.34 -3.34 -19.30
N CYS A 36 -8.47 -4.29 -18.37
CA CYS A 36 -7.55 -4.49 -17.24
C CYS A 36 -6.18 -5.08 -17.63
N TYR A 37 -5.99 -5.48 -18.90
CA TYR A 37 -4.71 -5.96 -19.43
C TYR A 37 -4.46 -5.59 -20.91
N GLY A 38 -5.50 -5.31 -21.70
CA GLY A 38 -5.35 -5.01 -23.12
C GLY A 38 -4.76 -3.64 -23.38
N HIS A 39 -4.08 -3.47 -24.52
CA HIS A 39 -3.44 -2.22 -24.94
C HIS A 39 -4.41 -1.14 -25.48
N GLY A 40 -5.72 -1.35 -25.36
CA GLY A 40 -6.77 -0.39 -25.75
C GLY A 40 -7.09 0.64 -24.65
N PRO A 41 -8.09 1.51 -24.87
CA PRO A 41 -8.49 2.54 -23.90
C PRO A 41 -8.71 1.95 -22.50
N ALA A 42 -8.34 2.72 -21.48
CA ALA A 42 -8.38 2.28 -20.08
C ALA A 42 -9.77 1.76 -19.71
N ASN A 43 -10.78 2.45 -20.22
CA ASN A 43 -12.19 2.15 -20.12
C ASN A 43 -12.79 2.46 -21.51
N PRO A 44 -13.61 1.59 -22.12
CA PRO A 44 -14.28 1.93 -23.38
C PRO A 44 -15.19 3.17 -23.29
N MET A 45 -15.48 3.63 -22.06
CA MET A 45 -16.22 4.86 -21.76
C MET A 45 -15.33 6.09 -21.55
N GLU A 46 -14.00 5.95 -21.62
CA GLU A 46 -13.05 7.07 -21.49
C GLU A 46 -12.39 7.39 -22.83
N ASP A 47 -12.39 8.68 -23.20
CA ASP A 47 -11.78 9.17 -24.45
C ASP A 47 -10.24 9.16 -24.42
N LYS A 48 -9.64 9.04 -23.23
CA LYS A 48 -8.17 9.03 -23.07
C LYS A 48 -7.64 7.61 -22.94
N PRO A 49 -6.69 7.18 -23.79
CA PRO A 49 -6.06 5.88 -23.62
C PRO A 49 -5.25 5.85 -22.32
N GLY A 50 -5.41 4.76 -21.56
CA GLY A 50 -4.53 4.46 -20.42
C GLY A 50 -3.12 4.07 -20.89
N PRO A 51 -2.21 3.75 -19.95
CA PRO A 51 -0.89 3.25 -20.32
C PRO A 51 -1.04 1.95 -21.12
N LYS A 52 -0.13 1.73 -22.08
CA LYS A 52 -0.11 0.48 -22.87
C LYS A 52 0.09 -0.71 -21.95
N GLU A 53 1.17 -0.70 -21.18
CA GLU A 53 1.47 -1.72 -20.18
C GLU A 53 0.74 -1.42 -18.88
N LYS A 54 0.03 -2.43 -18.34
CA LYS A 54 -0.90 -2.24 -17.22
C LYS A 54 -0.64 -3.17 -16.02
N CYS A 55 -0.54 -4.47 -16.27
CA CYS A 55 -0.53 -5.48 -15.22
C CYS A 55 0.84 -6.19 -15.19
N PRO A 56 1.71 -5.96 -14.19
CA PRO A 56 3.06 -6.53 -14.19
C PRO A 56 3.11 -8.05 -14.40
N PRO A 57 2.26 -8.87 -13.75
CA PRO A 57 2.23 -10.30 -14.01
C PRO A 57 1.92 -10.64 -15.48
N TYR A 58 0.99 -9.92 -16.11
CA TYR A 58 0.66 -10.15 -17.51
C TYR A 58 1.82 -9.74 -18.44
N GLU A 59 2.43 -8.58 -18.20
CA GLU A 59 3.54 -8.09 -19.04
C GLU A 59 4.81 -8.94 -18.89
N PHE A 60 5.04 -9.50 -17.71
CA PHE A 60 6.16 -10.40 -17.43
C PHE A 60 5.97 -11.76 -18.12
N TYR A 61 4.86 -12.44 -17.80
CA TYR A 61 4.61 -13.80 -18.30
C TYR A 61 4.14 -13.82 -19.76
N ARG A 62 3.63 -12.70 -20.28
CA ARG A 62 3.07 -12.54 -21.64
C ARG A 62 2.04 -13.59 -22.02
N PHE A 63 1.32 -14.11 -21.02
CA PHE A 63 0.35 -15.17 -21.20
C PHE A 63 -0.98 -14.82 -20.52
N GLN A 64 -2.09 -15.09 -21.22
CA GLN A 64 -3.43 -14.65 -20.82
C GLN A 64 -3.85 -15.13 -19.42
N ARG A 65 -3.30 -16.26 -18.93
CA ARG A 65 -3.63 -16.78 -17.59
C ARG A 65 -3.24 -15.81 -16.46
N HIS A 66 -2.24 -14.94 -16.63
CA HIS A 66 -1.78 -13.99 -15.60
C HIS A 66 -2.54 -12.65 -15.61
N THR A 67 -3.58 -12.51 -16.43
CA THR A 67 -4.39 -11.30 -16.46
C THR A 67 -5.33 -11.20 -15.25
N PRO A 68 -5.78 -9.98 -14.85
CA PRO A 68 -6.80 -9.82 -13.83
C PRO A 68 -8.13 -10.51 -14.20
N LYS A 69 -8.47 -10.54 -15.51
CA LYS A 69 -9.66 -11.24 -16.03
C LYS A 69 -9.56 -12.75 -15.80
N SER A 70 -8.42 -13.37 -16.09
CA SER A 70 -8.25 -14.81 -15.89
C SER A 70 -8.32 -15.19 -14.41
N ARG A 71 -7.68 -14.41 -13.53
CA ARG A 71 -7.80 -14.61 -12.07
C ARG A 71 -9.24 -14.53 -11.58
N TRP A 72 -10.02 -13.59 -12.11
CA TRP A 72 -11.45 -13.49 -11.84
C TRP A 72 -12.20 -14.77 -12.22
N LEU A 73 -12.02 -15.24 -13.44
CA LEU A 73 -12.73 -16.42 -13.96
C LEU A 73 -12.33 -17.69 -13.20
N MET A 74 -11.04 -17.85 -12.88
CA MET A 74 -10.53 -18.96 -12.08
C MET A 74 -11.14 -18.95 -10.68
N ALA A 75 -11.14 -17.80 -10.01
CA ALA A 75 -11.76 -17.65 -8.69
C ALA A 75 -13.25 -18.02 -8.73
N GLN A 76 -13.99 -17.50 -9.72
CA GLN A 76 -15.41 -17.81 -9.88
C GLN A 76 -15.68 -19.31 -10.02
N ARG A 77 -14.88 -20.03 -10.81
CA ARG A 77 -15.04 -21.48 -10.99
C ARG A 77 -14.79 -22.25 -9.69
N VAL A 78 -13.77 -21.89 -8.92
CA VAL A 78 -13.52 -22.48 -7.59
C VAL A 78 -14.67 -22.20 -6.62
N PHE A 79 -15.14 -20.96 -6.55
CA PHE A 79 -16.25 -20.62 -5.67
C PHE A 79 -17.53 -21.39 -6.03
N HIS A 80 -17.83 -21.59 -7.32
CA HIS A 80 -18.97 -22.43 -7.73
C HIS A 80 -18.74 -23.95 -7.58
N GLY A 81 -17.61 -24.39 -7.04
CA GLY A 81 -17.28 -25.81 -6.87
C GLY A 81 -17.05 -26.54 -8.19
N LEU A 82 -16.75 -25.81 -9.27
CA LEU A 82 -16.52 -26.38 -10.60
C LEU A 82 -15.08 -26.86 -10.76
N ASP A 83 -14.13 -26.21 -10.09
CA ASP A 83 -12.71 -26.56 -10.11
C ASP A 83 -12.15 -26.67 -8.69
N PRO A 84 -11.18 -27.58 -8.45
CA PRO A 84 -10.42 -27.59 -7.21
C PRO A 84 -9.39 -26.46 -7.16
N ILE A 85 -8.84 -26.21 -5.97
CA ILE A 85 -7.64 -25.37 -5.80
C ILE A 85 -6.43 -26.22 -6.19
N THR A 86 -5.71 -25.82 -7.23
CA THR A 86 -4.51 -26.52 -7.71
C THR A 86 -3.24 -25.69 -7.47
N ALA A 87 -2.06 -26.30 -7.65
CA ALA A 87 -0.79 -25.59 -7.56
C ALA A 87 -0.68 -24.47 -8.62
N GLU A 88 -1.13 -24.72 -9.84
CA GLU A 88 -1.14 -23.77 -10.95
C GLU A 88 -2.10 -22.61 -10.70
N LEU A 89 -3.26 -22.88 -10.08
CA LEU A 89 -4.17 -21.81 -9.66
C LEU A 89 -3.52 -20.91 -8.62
N LYS A 90 -2.84 -21.49 -7.62
CA LYS A 90 -2.12 -20.74 -6.58
C LYS A 90 -1.03 -19.87 -7.19
N GLU A 91 -0.22 -20.40 -8.11
CA GLU A 91 0.78 -19.64 -8.87
C GLU A 91 0.17 -18.38 -9.51
N VAL A 92 -0.93 -18.54 -10.25
CA VAL A 92 -1.58 -17.45 -10.97
C VAL A 92 -2.20 -16.41 -10.03
N ILE A 93 -2.85 -16.84 -8.95
CA ILE A 93 -3.49 -15.94 -7.96
C ILE A 93 -2.43 -15.15 -7.17
N TYR A 94 -1.33 -15.80 -6.80
CA TYR A 94 -0.28 -15.18 -5.98
C TYR A 94 0.76 -14.40 -6.79
N ALA A 95 0.81 -14.53 -8.12
CA ALA A 95 1.56 -13.61 -8.98
C ALA A 95 1.05 -12.16 -8.90
N CYS A 96 -0.21 -11.93 -8.47
CA CYS A 96 -0.74 -10.57 -8.34
C CYS A 96 0.02 -9.72 -7.29
N THR A 97 0.50 -8.55 -7.70
CA THR A 97 1.23 -7.61 -6.82
C THR A 97 0.33 -6.76 -5.92
N SER A 98 -1.00 -6.98 -5.95
CA SER A 98 -2.01 -6.18 -5.22
C SER A 98 -1.95 -4.67 -5.50
N CYS A 99 -1.51 -4.27 -6.71
CA CYS A 99 -1.24 -2.87 -7.03
C CYS A 99 -2.48 -2.03 -7.42
N LEU A 100 -3.68 -2.61 -7.45
CA LEU A 100 -4.95 -1.94 -7.76
C LEU A 100 -5.08 -1.35 -9.18
N MET A 101 -4.11 -1.56 -10.09
CA MET A 101 -4.23 -1.02 -11.46
C MET A 101 -5.47 -1.57 -12.19
N CYS A 102 -5.79 -2.85 -11.99
CA CYS A 102 -6.99 -3.47 -12.56
C CYS A 102 -8.29 -2.89 -11.99
N GLN A 103 -8.27 -2.34 -10.77
CA GLN A 103 -9.40 -1.63 -10.18
C GLN A 103 -9.60 -0.29 -10.88
N GLU A 104 -8.51 0.48 -11.00
CA GLU A 104 -8.49 1.78 -11.67
C GLU A 104 -8.99 1.67 -13.11
N LEU A 105 -8.51 0.67 -13.85
CA LEU A 105 -8.89 0.43 -15.24
C LEU A 105 -10.30 -0.13 -15.41
N CYS A 106 -10.87 -0.78 -14.39
CA CYS A 106 -12.14 -1.47 -14.60
C CYS A 106 -13.22 -0.48 -15.01
N GLY A 107 -13.26 0.72 -14.40
CA GLY A 107 -14.10 1.88 -14.75
C GLY A 107 -15.62 1.68 -14.67
N VAL A 108 -16.06 0.43 -14.73
CA VAL A 108 -17.44 -0.06 -14.71
C VAL A 108 -17.89 -0.37 -13.28
N ARG A 109 -16.96 -0.39 -12.30
CA ARG A 109 -17.23 -0.79 -10.92
C ARG A 109 -16.63 0.14 -9.89
N ASP A 110 -17.49 0.84 -9.15
CA ASP A 110 -17.16 1.50 -7.87
C ASP A 110 -17.79 0.77 -6.65
N ASP A 111 -18.56 -0.29 -6.89
CA ASP A 111 -19.33 -1.03 -5.88
C ASP A 111 -18.48 -1.97 -4.99
N GLY A 112 -17.15 -1.91 -5.14
CA GLY A 112 -16.12 -2.65 -4.40
C GLY A 112 -16.18 -4.17 -4.57
N TYR A 113 -16.40 -4.59 -5.81
CA TYR A 113 -16.30 -5.97 -6.30
C TYR A 113 -15.39 -6.04 -7.52
N GLY A 114 -14.27 -5.32 -7.53
CA GLY A 114 -13.41 -5.29 -8.71
C GLY A 114 -12.39 -6.43 -8.77
N PRO A 115 -11.57 -6.46 -9.83
CA PRO A 115 -10.68 -7.60 -10.07
C PRO A 115 -9.64 -7.81 -8.97
N TRP A 116 -9.28 -6.75 -8.26
CA TRP A 116 -8.42 -6.83 -7.09
C TRP A 116 -9.14 -7.49 -5.91
N ASP A 117 -10.37 -7.08 -5.58
CA ASP A 117 -11.16 -7.64 -4.47
C ASP A 117 -11.34 -9.16 -4.62
N ILE A 118 -11.63 -9.62 -5.85
CA ILE A 118 -11.79 -11.05 -6.14
C ILE A 118 -10.48 -11.81 -6.02
N THR A 119 -9.36 -11.20 -6.41
CA THR A 119 -8.05 -11.83 -6.22
C THR A 119 -7.75 -12.00 -4.73
N VAL A 120 -8.03 -10.99 -3.89
CA VAL A 120 -7.84 -11.08 -2.43
C VAL A 120 -8.80 -12.13 -1.84
N ALA A 121 -10.07 -12.14 -2.23
CA ALA A 121 -11.03 -13.15 -1.79
C ALA A 121 -10.57 -14.57 -2.14
N MET A 122 -10.04 -14.79 -3.34
CA MET A 122 -9.50 -16.10 -3.72
C MET A 122 -8.31 -16.50 -2.85
N ARG A 123 -7.44 -15.56 -2.46
CA ARG A 123 -6.35 -15.81 -1.51
C ARG A 123 -6.89 -16.19 -0.12
N GLU A 124 -7.94 -15.50 0.35
CA GLU A 124 -8.62 -15.84 1.60
C GLU A 124 -9.15 -17.28 1.56
N GLU A 125 -9.82 -17.68 0.49
CA GLU A 125 -10.32 -19.05 0.29
C GLU A 125 -9.19 -20.09 0.27
N ILE A 126 -8.09 -19.81 -0.44
CA ILE A 126 -6.90 -20.70 -0.46
C ILE A 126 -6.36 -20.89 0.95
N THR A 127 -6.12 -19.79 1.67
CA THR A 127 -5.50 -19.87 3.01
C THR A 127 -6.43 -20.48 4.06
N GLU A 128 -7.74 -20.32 3.94
CA GLU A 128 -8.70 -20.95 4.84
C GLU A 128 -8.76 -22.47 4.64
N ARG A 129 -8.65 -22.95 3.40
CA ARG A 129 -8.71 -24.40 3.09
C ARG A 129 -7.37 -25.12 3.22
N GLU A 130 -6.30 -24.49 2.78
CA GLU A 130 -4.98 -25.14 2.62
C GLU A 130 -3.87 -24.50 3.47
N GLY A 131 -4.14 -23.34 4.09
CA GLY A 131 -3.14 -22.56 4.81
C GLY A 131 -2.28 -21.66 3.90
N PRO A 132 -1.32 -20.93 4.48
CA PRO A 132 -0.40 -20.08 3.73
C PRO A 132 0.40 -20.85 2.69
N LEU A 133 0.74 -20.21 1.57
CA LEU A 133 1.81 -20.72 0.71
C LEU A 133 3.10 -20.86 1.53
N ASP A 134 3.91 -21.87 1.20
CA ASP A 134 5.18 -22.09 1.91
C ASP A 134 6.10 -20.88 1.84
N ALA A 135 6.14 -20.21 0.68
CA ALA A 135 6.86 -18.96 0.49
C ALA A 135 6.38 -17.82 1.42
N HIS A 136 5.12 -17.83 1.85
CA HIS A 136 4.53 -16.81 2.72
C HIS A 136 4.46 -17.23 4.19
N ARG A 137 4.82 -18.47 4.51
CA ARG A 137 4.80 -18.99 5.89
C ARG A 137 5.64 -18.15 6.85
N PRO A 138 6.85 -17.67 6.51
CA PRO A 138 7.61 -16.78 7.40
C PRO A 138 6.89 -15.47 7.72
N LEU A 139 6.17 -14.89 6.76
CA LEU A 139 5.36 -13.69 6.98
C LEU A 139 4.18 -13.98 7.91
N TYR A 140 3.50 -15.11 7.71
CA TYR A 140 2.40 -15.55 8.56
C TYR A 140 2.85 -15.80 10.00
N ASP A 141 3.94 -16.53 10.19
CA ASP A 141 4.49 -16.83 11.51
C ASP A 141 4.96 -15.56 12.23
N GLY A 142 5.61 -14.64 11.51
CA GLY A 142 5.99 -13.33 12.05
C GLY A 142 4.78 -12.53 12.55
N LEU A 143 3.70 -12.50 11.79
CA LEU A 143 2.47 -11.79 12.19
C LEU A 143 1.82 -12.44 13.40
N THR A 144 1.64 -13.76 13.38
CA THR A 144 0.92 -14.49 14.44
C THR A 144 1.69 -14.56 15.76
N GLN A 145 3.01 -14.77 15.71
CA GLN A 145 3.83 -14.95 16.92
C GLN A 145 4.37 -13.63 17.46
N HIS A 146 4.65 -12.67 16.59
CA HIS A 146 5.30 -11.44 16.99
C HIS A 146 4.41 -10.21 16.83
N ASP A 147 3.34 -10.21 16.02
CA ASP A 147 2.65 -9.02 15.50
C ASP A 147 3.52 -8.20 14.50
N HIS A 148 4.49 -8.84 13.84
CA HIS A 148 5.43 -8.17 12.93
C HIS A 148 5.83 -9.09 11.75
N PRO A 149 5.68 -8.67 10.48
CA PRO A 149 5.83 -9.57 9.33
C PRO A 149 7.23 -10.17 9.17
N TRP A 150 8.28 -9.52 9.67
CA TRP A 150 9.65 -10.05 9.65
C TRP A 150 10.15 -10.50 11.02
N ALA A 151 9.24 -10.97 11.89
CA ALA A 151 9.54 -11.59 13.18
C ALA A 151 10.46 -10.78 14.12
N LEU A 152 10.40 -9.44 14.07
CA LEU A 152 11.17 -8.61 14.99
C LEU A 152 10.57 -8.70 16.41
N PRO A 153 11.39 -8.91 17.45
CA PRO A 153 10.91 -8.95 18.83
C PRO A 153 10.22 -7.66 19.26
N LYS A 154 9.14 -7.78 20.05
CA LYS A 154 8.36 -6.64 20.56
C LYS A 154 9.20 -5.61 21.31
N ALA A 155 10.21 -6.06 22.05
CA ALA A 155 11.10 -5.20 22.84
C ALA A 155 11.95 -4.25 21.99
N GLN A 156 12.22 -4.58 20.72
CA GLN A 156 13.03 -3.76 19.82
C GLN A 156 12.19 -2.71 19.06
N ARG A 157 10.86 -2.75 19.20
CA ARG A 157 9.98 -1.80 18.50
C ARG A 157 10.11 -0.41 19.06
N GLY A 158 10.17 0.56 18.17
CA GLY A 158 10.37 1.96 18.52
C GLY A 158 11.84 2.33 18.75
N ALA A 159 12.79 1.40 18.58
CA ALA A 159 14.22 1.71 18.61
C ALA A 159 14.61 2.76 17.54
N TRP A 160 13.85 2.82 16.42
CA TRP A 160 14.02 3.85 15.40
C TRP A 160 13.89 5.29 15.93
N ALA A 161 13.18 5.49 17.06
CA ALA A 161 12.93 6.80 17.66
C ALA A 161 13.93 7.17 18.77
N GLU A 162 14.91 6.31 19.06
CA GLU A 162 15.94 6.59 20.07
C GLU A 162 16.69 7.89 19.75
N GLY A 163 16.93 8.70 20.79
CA GLY A 163 17.59 10.00 20.65
C GLY A 163 16.71 11.13 20.08
N LEU A 164 15.48 10.86 19.62
CA LEU A 164 14.58 11.91 19.09
C LEU A 164 13.77 12.64 20.16
N GLY A 165 13.74 12.14 21.40
CA GLY A 165 12.94 12.74 22.48
C GLY A 165 11.43 12.67 22.26
N VAL A 166 10.94 11.75 21.42
CA VAL A 166 9.51 11.56 21.14
C VAL A 166 8.83 10.88 22.33
N LYS A 167 7.69 11.41 22.76
CA LYS A 167 6.93 10.87 23.89
C LYS A 167 6.27 9.54 23.51
N LYS A 168 6.24 8.59 24.44
CA LYS A 168 5.44 7.36 24.32
C LYS A 168 4.01 7.62 24.82
N PHE A 169 3.04 6.88 24.29
CA PHE A 169 1.67 6.93 24.80
C PHE A 169 1.63 6.62 26.31
N GLY A 170 0.65 7.16 27.03
CA GLY A 170 0.53 7.03 28.49
C GLY A 170 1.43 7.96 29.31
N VAL A 171 2.45 8.57 28.69
CA VAL A 171 3.30 9.62 29.31
C VAL A 171 2.76 11.03 29.01
N SER A 172 1.97 11.16 27.94
CA SER A 172 1.43 12.41 27.42
C SER A 172 -0.09 12.33 27.27
N GLY A 173 -0.77 13.47 27.39
CA GLY A 173 -2.18 13.64 27.02
C GLY A 173 -2.42 13.90 25.51
N ALA A 174 -1.36 13.81 24.69
CA ALA A 174 -1.45 14.02 23.25
C ALA A 174 -2.41 13.01 22.61
N THR A 175 -3.27 13.50 21.70
CA THR A 175 -4.27 12.67 21.00
C THR A 175 -3.88 12.35 19.56
N THR A 176 -2.70 12.78 19.13
CA THR A 176 -2.12 12.49 17.82
C THR A 176 -1.05 11.41 17.96
N LEU A 177 -1.18 10.35 17.16
CA LEU A 177 -0.21 9.26 17.06
C LEU A 177 0.60 9.42 15.77
N LEU A 178 1.93 9.36 15.87
CA LEU A 178 2.78 9.00 14.74
C LEU A 178 2.87 7.47 14.70
N TYR A 179 2.27 6.87 13.67
CA TYR A 179 2.32 5.43 13.42
C TYR A 179 3.43 5.14 12.41
N ALA A 180 4.55 4.59 12.90
CA ALA A 180 5.72 4.34 12.09
C ALA A 180 5.57 3.07 11.25
N GLY A 181 4.94 2.05 11.84
CA GLY A 181 4.72 0.73 11.26
C GLY A 181 6.01 -0.10 11.23
N CYS A 182 5.84 -1.40 10.96
CA CYS A 182 6.95 -2.37 10.91
C CYS A 182 8.11 -2.00 9.96
N SER A 183 7.88 -1.16 8.96
CA SER A 183 8.93 -0.77 8.03
C SER A 183 9.95 0.21 8.65
N ALA A 184 9.62 0.91 9.72
CA ALA A 184 10.56 1.77 10.45
C ALA A 184 11.69 0.97 11.11
N ASP A 185 11.47 -0.32 11.34
CA ASP A 185 12.48 -1.22 11.88
C ASP A 185 13.52 -1.63 10.80
N ARG A 186 13.28 -1.33 9.52
CA ARG A 186 14.20 -1.59 8.39
C ARG A 186 14.75 -0.28 7.82
N ALA A 187 15.94 -0.35 7.21
CA ALA A 187 16.57 0.82 6.58
C ALA A 187 15.65 1.50 5.54
N SER A 188 14.89 0.72 4.78
CA SER A 188 13.98 1.20 3.73
C SER A 188 12.71 1.94 4.22
N GLY A 189 12.49 2.05 5.53
CA GLY A 189 11.37 2.82 6.09
C GLY A 189 11.72 3.65 7.32
N ARG A 190 12.87 3.36 7.96
CA ARG A 190 13.36 4.06 9.14
C ARG A 190 13.57 5.55 8.89
N SER A 191 14.18 5.91 7.76
CA SER A 191 14.52 7.31 7.48
C SER A 191 13.27 8.17 7.32
N GLY A 192 12.24 7.68 6.62
CA GLY A 192 10.95 8.37 6.49
C GLY A 192 10.22 8.56 7.81
N ALA A 193 10.20 7.54 8.69
CA ALA A 193 9.59 7.66 10.02
C ALA A 193 10.33 8.68 10.92
N ILE A 194 11.66 8.64 10.91
CA ILE A 194 12.50 9.62 11.63
C ILE A 194 12.25 11.03 11.10
N ALA A 195 12.24 11.20 9.77
CA ALA A 195 12.03 12.49 9.14
C ALA A 195 10.65 13.06 9.47
N LEU A 196 9.59 12.23 9.43
CA LEU A 196 8.24 12.64 9.82
C LEU A 196 8.20 13.10 11.28
N ALA A 197 8.81 12.35 12.20
CA ALA A 197 8.87 12.75 13.60
C ALA A 197 9.57 14.11 13.79
N LYS A 198 10.71 14.33 13.12
CA LYS A 198 11.44 15.59 13.16
C LYS A 198 10.67 16.75 12.53
N LEU A 199 9.97 16.52 11.41
CA LEU A 199 9.11 17.50 10.75
C LEU A 199 7.96 17.92 11.67
N MET A 200 7.30 16.96 12.32
CA MET A 200 6.23 17.22 13.29
C MET A 200 6.75 17.99 14.52
N GLN A 201 7.91 17.62 15.07
CA GLN A 201 8.54 18.37 16.17
C GLN A 201 8.90 19.81 15.77
N ARG A 202 9.48 20.00 14.57
CA ARG A 202 9.83 21.34 14.06
C ARG A 202 8.60 22.23 13.88
N ALA A 203 7.45 21.65 13.54
CA ALA A 203 6.16 22.34 13.44
C ALA A 203 5.48 22.58 14.81
N GLY A 204 6.07 22.12 15.91
CA GLY A 204 5.50 22.25 17.27
C GLY A 204 4.29 21.35 17.51
N GLU A 205 4.21 20.19 16.85
CA GLU A 205 3.15 19.20 17.08
C GLU A 205 3.31 18.50 18.42
N ASP A 206 2.22 18.32 19.15
CA ASP A 206 2.18 17.41 20.31
C ASP A 206 1.64 16.04 19.86
N PHE A 207 2.52 15.05 19.85
CA PHE A 207 2.22 13.70 19.40
C PHE A 207 2.98 12.66 20.22
N VAL A 208 2.53 11.41 20.10
CA VAL A 208 3.14 10.25 20.74
C VAL A 208 3.45 9.15 19.72
N ILE A 209 4.27 8.18 20.15
CA ILE A 209 4.44 6.88 19.49
C ILE A 209 3.96 5.74 20.42
N LEU A 210 3.66 4.57 19.83
CA LEU A 210 3.27 3.38 20.59
C LEU A 210 4.46 2.59 21.16
N GLY A 211 5.66 2.71 20.58
CA GLY A 211 6.84 1.94 21.01
C GLY A 211 6.60 0.43 20.90
N SER A 212 6.85 -0.31 21.99
CA SER A 212 6.66 -1.77 22.07
C SER A 212 5.22 -2.23 21.81
N GLU A 213 4.24 -1.35 22.01
CA GLU A 213 2.83 -1.65 21.77
C GLU A 213 2.41 -1.56 20.30
N GLU A 214 3.23 -0.95 19.44
CA GLU A 214 2.93 -0.83 18.01
C GLU A 214 2.91 -2.21 17.37
N LYS A 215 1.82 -2.55 16.68
CA LYS A 215 1.68 -3.82 15.94
C LYS A 215 1.66 -3.52 14.45
N CYS A 216 1.93 -4.54 13.63
CA CYS A 216 1.78 -4.43 12.18
C CYS A 216 0.39 -3.91 11.82
N CYS A 217 0.31 -3.08 10.78
CA CYS A 217 -0.96 -2.52 10.32
C CYS A 217 -1.89 -3.61 9.78
N GLY A 218 -1.36 -4.77 9.35
CA GLY A 218 -2.14 -5.87 8.81
C GLY A 218 -2.12 -5.97 7.27
N LEU A 219 -1.34 -5.14 6.57
CA LEU A 219 -1.28 -5.16 5.10
C LEU A 219 -1.01 -6.55 4.52
N TYR A 220 0.04 -7.23 5.00
CA TYR A 220 0.38 -8.58 4.52
C TYR A 220 -0.73 -9.58 4.83
N ALA A 221 -1.31 -9.52 6.03
CA ALA A 221 -2.44 -10.38 6.38
C ALA A 221 -3.63 -10.16 5.43
N PHE A 222 -3.93 -8.90 5.10
CA PHE A 222 -4.99 -8.55 4.16
C PHE A 222 -4.68 -9.07 2.74
N ASP A 223 -3.53 -8.70 2.19
CA ASP A 223 -3.21 -8.98 0.78
C ASP A 223 -2.93 -10.45 0.49
N LEU A 224 -2.49 -11.22 1.49
CA LEU A 224 -2.19 -12.65 1.34
C LEU A 224 -3.36 -13.57 1.68
N GLY A 225 -4.46 -12.99 2.15
CA GLY A 225 -5.67 -13.72 2.47
C GLY A 225 -5.73 -14.26 3.90
N PHE A 226 -4.80 -13.88 4.79
CA PHE A 226 -4.81 -14.31 6.20
C PHE A 226 -5.91 -13.58 6.99
N ARG A 227 -7.17 -13.85 6.66
CA ARG A 227 -8.34 -13.09 7.13
C ARG A 227 -8.42 -13.00 8.65
N ARG A 228 -8.34 -14.15 9.33
CA ARG A 228 -8.42 -14.23 10.79
C ARG A 228 -7.32 -13.40 11.46
N GLU A 229 -6.12 -13.43 10.87
CA GLU A 229 -4.98 -12.67 11.38
C GLU A 229 -5.13 -11.17 11.13
N TYR A 230 -5.66 -10.75 9.98
CA TYR A 230 -6.00 -9.36 9.73
C TYR A 230 -7.04 -8.84 10.73
N GLU A 231 -8.09 -9.62 11.00
CA GLU A 231 -9.16 -9.24 11.93
C GLU A 231 -8.64 -9.12 13.37
N ARG A 232 -7.79 -10.06 13.78
CA ARG A 232 -7.07 -10.00 15.07
C ARG A 232 -6.23 -8.72 15.18
N LEU A 233 -5.44 -8.40 14.16
CA LEU A 233 -4.61 -7.18 14.12
C LEU A 233 -5.47 -5.91 14.10
N GLN A 234 -6.58 -5.90 13.36
CA GLN A 234 -7.51 -4.78 13.32
C GLN A 234 -8.10 -4.51 14.70
N GLU A 235 -8.63 -5.53 15.36
CA GLU A 235 -9.22 -5.42 16.69
C GLU A 235 -8.18 -4.94 17.71
N ALA A 236 -6.99 -5.54 17.71
CA ALA A 236 -5.91 -5.17 18.61
C ALA A 236 -5.42 -3.73 18.40
N ASN A 237 -5.22 -3.31 17.15
CA ASN A 237 -4.78 -1.94 16.83
C ASN A 237 -5.82 -0.90 17.25
N LEU A 238 -7.10 -1.15 16.96
CA LEU A 238 -8.19 -0.26 17.37
C LEU A 238 -8.36 -0.20 18.89
N ALA A 239 -8.15 -1.31 19.59
CA ALA A 239 -8.14 -1.35 21.05
C ALA A 239 -6.97 -0.55 21.63
N THR A 240 -5.75 -0.73 21.12
CA THR A 240 -4.56 0.02 21.55
C THR A 240 -4.77 1.52 21.38
N ILE A 241 -5.27 1.97 20.23
CA ILE A 241 -5.53 3.38 19.95
C ILE A 241 -6.61 3.97 20.88
N ARG A 242 -7.72 3.26 21.06
CA ARG A 242 -8.82 3.70 21.92
C ARG A 242 -8.36 3.83 23.37
N ASN A 243 -7.62 2.84 23.87
CA ASN A 243 -7.07 2.86 25.23
C ASN A 243 -6.04 3.98 25.43
N ALA A 244 -5.31 4.34 24.38
CA ALA A 244 -4.36 5.45 24.38
C ALA A 244 -5.03 6.82 24.18
N GLY A 245 -6.36 6.90 24.00
CA GLY A 245 -7.07 8.16 23.79
C GLY A 245 -6.75 8.86 22.46
N ILE A 246 -6.21 8.13 21.49
CA ILE A 246 -5.77 8.68 20.21
C ILE A 246 -6.98 8.96 19.31
N LYS A 247 -6.99 10.16 18.72
CA LYS A 247 -8.04 10.66 17.81
C LYS A 247 -7.55 10.84 16.37
N LYS A 248 -6.23 10.95 16.18
CA LYS A 248 -5.60 11.12 14.87
C LYS A 248 -4.39 10.21 14.73
N VAL A 249 -4.28 9.53 13.60
CA VAL A 249 -3.12 8.71 13.23
C VAL A 249 -2.44 9.32 12.01
N VAL A 250 -1.22 9.78 12.19
CA VAL A 250 -0.33 10.20 11.10
C VAL A 250 0.59 9.02 10.76
N VAL A 251 0.41 8.42 9.58
CA VAL A 251 1.17 7.23 9.18
C VAL A 251 2.39 7.59 8.35
N ALA A 252 3.51 6.90 8.57
CA ALA A 252 4.76 7.17 7.85
C ALA A 252 4.88 6.47 6.48
N CYS A 253 3.99 5.52 6.14
CA CYS A 253 4.11 4.69 4.95
C CYS A 253 2.78 4.55 4.21
N GLY A 254 2.82 4.74 2.88
CA GLY A 254 1.65 4.66 2.01
C GLY A 254 0.91 3.31 2.07
N SER A 255 1.63 2.22 2.33
CA SER A 255 1.01 0.91 2.53
C SER A 255 0.23 0.81 3.85
N CYS A 256 0.73 1.46 4.91
CA CYS A 256 0.01 1.55 6.18
C CYS A 256 -1.22 2.44 6.04
N GLN A 257 -1.14 3.53 5.28
CA GLN A 257 -2.29 4.44 5.00
C GLN A 257 -3.48 3.66 4.42
N ARG A 258 -3.23 2.79 3.44
CA ARG A 258 -4.29 1.98 2.83
C ARG A 258 -5.08 1.18 3.86
N ILE A 259 -4.39 0.53 4.80
CA ILE A 259 -5.04 -0.29 5.82
C ILE A 259 -5.67 0.55 6.92
N TRP A 260 -4.99 1.59 7.39
CA TRP A 260 -5.55 2.48 8.40
C TRP A 260 -6.82 3.21 7.91
N ARG A 261 -6.95 3.50 6.60
CA ARG A 261 -8.21 3.99 6.03
C ARG A 261 -9.35 2.98 6.15
N GLU A 262 -9.08 1.68 6.00
CA GLU A 262 -10.09 0.64 6.26
C GLU A 262 -10.49 0.60 7.73
N TYR A 263 -9.54 0.81 8.65
CA TYR A 263 -9.82 0.91 10.09
C TYR A 263 -10.65 2.16 10.44
N ALA A 264 -10.40 3.28 9.75
CA ALA A 264 -11.13 4.53 9.95
C ALA A 264 -12.62 4.43 9.64
N LYS A 265 -13.01 3.63 8.62
CA LYS A 265 -14.41 3.43 8.21
C LYS A 265 -15.32 2.95 9.34
N THR A 266 -14.78 2.21 10.31
CA THR A 266 -15.57 1.62 11.42
C THR A 266 -15.25 2.20 12.79
N SER A 267 -14.17 2.98 12.92
CA SER A 267 -13.72 3.51 14.21
C SER A 267 -13.93 5.01 14.38
N GLY A 268 -14.13 5.75 13.29
CA GLY A 268 -14.25 7.22 13.33
C GLY A 268 -12.94 7.95 13.62
N ILE A 269 -11.80 7.27 13.61
CA ILE A 269 -10.49 7.89 13.80
C ILE A 269 -10.06 8.65 12.54
N GLU A 270 -9.44 9.82 12.72
CA GLU A 270 -8.82 10.53 11.60
C GLU A 270 -7.50 9.85 11.23
N VAL A 271 -7.31 9.56 9.94
CA VAL A 271 -6.08 8.94 9.43
C VAL A 271 -5.56 9.75 8.26
N VAL A 272 -4.28 10.13 8.32
CA VAL A 272 -3.61 10.96 7.32
C VAL A 272 -2.20 10.43 7.06
N HIS A 273 -1.75 10.43 5.80
CA HIS A 273 -0.38 10.08 5.48
C HIS A 273 0.57 11.25 5.82
N GLY A 274 1.81 10.95 6.22
CA GLY A 274 2.80 11.96 6.60
C GLY A 274 3.05 13.03 5.52
N VAL A 275 2.94 12.69 4.23
CA VAL A 275 3.06 13.67 3.13
C VAL A 275 1.86 14.62 3.03
N GLU A 276 0.65 14.15 3.31
CA GLU A 276 -0.53 15.01 3.39
C GLU A 276 -0.41 15.95 4.59
N TYR A 277 0.07 15.41 5.71
CA TYR A 277 0.30 16.17 6.93
C TYR A 277 1.35 17.27 6.73
N VAL A 278 2.49 16.94 6.13
CA VAL A 278 3.58 17.90 5.89
C VAL A 278 3.20 18.95 4.85
N ASP A 279 2.44 18.58 3.81
CA ASP A 279 1.89 19.56 2.86
C ASP A 279 0.95 20.56 3.57
N GLN A 280 0.07 20.07 4.45
CA GLN A 280 -0.79 20.91 5.28
C GLN A 280 0.03 21.86 6.18
N LEU A 281 1.07 21.37 6.85
CA LEU A 281 1.92 22.18 7.71
C LEU A 281 2.69 23.25 6.93
N ASN A 282 3.14 22.93 5.72
CA ASN A 282 3.78 23.90 4.83
C ASN A 282 2.77 24.97 4.37
N ARG A 283 1.58 24.58 3.90
CA ARG A 283 0.53 25.51 3.47
C ARG A 283 0.04 26.45 4.56
N THR A 284 0.05 26.00 5.81
CA THR A 284 -0.32 26.83 6.98
C THR A 284 0.85 27.66 7.52
N GLY A 285 2.03 27.58 6.89
CA GLY A 285 3.22 28.33 7.28
C GLY A 285 3.91 27.83 8.55
N ARG A 286 3.46 26.69 9.10
CA ARG A 286 4.07 26.03 10.28
C ARG A 286 5.36 25.31 9.93
N LEU A 287 5.52 24.88 8.68
CA LEU A 287 6.79 24.51 8.09
C LEU A 287 7.12 25.47 6.96
N LYS A 288 8.42 25.76 6.78
CA LYS A 288 8.93 26.58 5.69
C LYS A 288 10.20 25.95 5.16
N PHE A 289 10.23 25.66 3.86
CA PHE A 289 11.41 25.15 3.19
C PHE A 289 12.25 26.33 2.69
N SER A 290 13.38 26.57 3.34
CA SER A 290 14.25 27.71 3.08
C SER A 290 15.60 27.34 2.48
N THR A 291 16.03 26.08 2.64
CA THR A 291 17.31 25.60 2.14
C THR A 291 17.14 25.08 0.71
N PRO A 292 17.83 25.66 -0.29
CA PRO A 292 17.78 25.14 -1.65
C PRO A 292 18.47 23.79 -1.77
N LEU A 293 17.83 22.84 -2.46
CA LEU A 293 18.43 21.52 -2.70
C LEU A 293 19.06 21.38 -4.09
N ASN A 294 18.68 22.23 -5.06
CA ASN A 294 19.26 22.30 -6.41
C ASN A 294 19.39 20.93 -7.11
N LYS A 295 18.29 20.16 -7.13
CA LYS A 295 18.25 18.81 -7.68
C LYS A 295 17.09 18.62 -8.63
N LYS A 296 17.33 17.83 -9.68
CA LYS A 296 16.30 17.30 -10.56
C LYS A 296 15.79 15.96 -10.02
N VAL A 297 14.52 15.91 -9.64
CA VAL A 297 13.93 14.76 -8.95
C VAL A 297 12.72 14.21 -9.71
N THR A 298 12.47 12.92 -9.58
CA THR A 298 11.20 12.30 -10.01
C THR A 298 10.50 11.65 -8.83
N TYR A 299 9.17 11.56 -8.86
CA TYR A 299 8.39 10.92 -7.82
C TYR A 299 7.75 9.61 -8.31
N HIS A 300 7.88 8.55 -7.50
CA HIS A 300 7.17 7.31 -7.70
C HIS A 300 5.87 7.31 -6.88
N ASP A 301 4.73 7.43 -7.56
CA ASP A 301 3.42 7.27 -6.96
C ASP A 301 3.20 5.80 -6.52
N SER A 302 3.29 5.55 -5.21
CA SER A 302 2.98 4.24 -4.64
C SER A 302 1.54 3.85 -4.93
N CYS A 303 1.31 2.60 -5.38
CA CYS A 303 -0.04 2.11 -5.64
C CYS A 303 -0.99 2.21 -4.43
N HIS A 304 -0.51 1.97 -3.22
CA HIS A 304 -1.34 2.00 -2.01
C HIS A 304 -1.73 3.42 -1.60
N LEU A 305 -0.84 4.40 -1.78
CA LEU A 305 -1.09 5.80 -1.44
C LEU A 305 -1.84 6.53 -2.57
N GLY A 306 -1.43 6.30 -3.82
CA GLY A 306 -2.08 6.82 -5.02
C GLY A 306 -3.43 6.13 -5.26
N ARG A 307 -3.45 5.01 -5.99
CA ARG A 307 -4.72 4.32 -6.34
C ARG A 307 -5.54 3.90 -5.13
N GLY A 308 -4.90 3.50 -4.03
CA GLY A 308 -5.61 3.08 -2.82
C GLY A 308 -6.18 4.22 -1.97
N CYS A 309 -5.60 5.43 -2.01
CA CYS A 309 -6.00 6.53 -1.12
C CYS A 309 -6.33 7.86 -1.82
N GLY A 310 -6.06 7.99 -3.11
CA GLY A 310 -6.28 9.21 -3.89
C GLY A 310 -5.23 10.30 -3.67
N VAL A 311 -4.09 9.97 -3.05
CA VAL A 311 -3.09 10.97 -2.66
C VAL A 311 -2.05 11.12 -3.76
N TYR A 312 -2.19 12.18 -4.57
CA TYR A 312 -1.28 12.49 -5.69
C TYR A 312 -0.66 13.88 -5.61
N ASP A 313 -1.43 14.89 -5.21
CA ASP A 313 -0.96 16.28 -5.17
C ASP A 313 -0.04 16.59 -3.99
N PRO A 314 -0.29 16.11 -2.75
CA PRO A 314 0.52 16.51 -1.60
C PRO A 314 2.03 16.25 -1.75
N PRO A 315 2.47 15.09 -2.29
CA PRO A 315 3.88 14.89 -2.61
C PRO A 315 4.48 15.97 -3.54
N ARG A 316 3.71 16.37 -4.56
CA ARG A 316 4.13 17.33 -5.59
C ARG A 316 4.12 18.76 -5.05
N ASN A 317 3.15 19.10 -4.19
CA ASN A 317 3.08 20.40 -3.53
C ASN A 317 4.29 20.63 -2.63
N ILE A 318 4.68 19.62 -1.83
CA ILE A 318 5.90 19.66 -1.03
C ILE A 318 7.12 19.92 -1.92
N LEU A 319 7.30 19.12 -2.98
CA LEU A 319 8.47 19.25 -3.85
C LEU A 319 8.57 20.60 -4.54
N ARG A 320 7.44 21.17 -5.00
CA ARG A 320 7.40 22.50 -5.62
C ARG A 320 7.68 23.63 -4.62
N ALA A 321 7.41 23.41 -3.34
CA ALA A 321 7.66 24.40 -2.30
C ALA A 321 9.14 24.46 -1.87
N ILE A 322 9.95 23.45 -2.20
CA ILE A 322 11.38 23.42 -1.88
C ILE A 322 12.16 24.24 -2.93
N PRO A 323 12.94 25.26 -2.52
CA PRO A 323 13.75 26.04 -3.45
C PRO A 323 14.77 25.18 -4.23
N GLY A 324 14.93 25.47 -5.52
CA GLY A 324 15.91 24.79 -6.38
C GLY A 324 15.53 23.38 -6.82
N ILE A 325 14.30 22.90 -6.54
CA ILE A 325 13.85 21.60 -7.06
C ILE A 325 13.31 21.72 -8.48
N GLN A 326 13.77 20.84 -9.35
CA GLN A 326 13.16 20.57 -10.65
C GLN A 326 12.46 19.20 -10.60
N LEU A 327 11.14 19.20 -10.41
CA LEU A 327 10.34 17.98 -10.50
C LEU A 327 10.10 17.60 -11.97
N VAL A 328 10.52 16.41 -12.35
CA VAL A 328 10.19 15.77 -13.63
C VAL A 328 9.37 14.52 -13.39
N GLU A 329 8.33 14.31 -14.20
CA GLU A 329 7.44 13.16 -14.06
C GLU A 329 7.87 12.02 -14.99
N MET A 330 7.75 10.80 -14.50
CA MET A 330 7.78 9.59 -15.33
C MET A 330 6.56 9.53 -16.25
N ALA A 331 6.68 8.84 -17.39
CA ALA A 331 5.60 8.75 -18.39
C ALA A 331 4.30 8.17 -17.81
N ARG A 332 4.42 7.14 -16.97
CA ARG A 332 3.37 6.54 -16.15
C ARG A 332 3.49 7.13 -14.74
N ASN A 333 2.62 8.08 -14.40
CA ASN A 333 2.58 8.70 -13.09
C ASN A 333 1.14 8.72 -12.54
N GLN A 334 0.98 9.17 -11.30
CA GLN A 334 -0.29 9.25 -10.59
C GLN A 334 -1.06 7.91 -10.66
N ARG A 335 -2.34 7.94 -11.04
CA ARG A 335 -3.16 6.73 -11.17
C ARG A 335 -2.60 5.69 -12.13
N TRP A 336 -1.80 6.11 -13.11
CA TRP A 336 -1.17 5.25 -14.10
C TRP A 336 0.20 4.71 -13.69
N ALA A 337 0.73 5.07 -12.52
CA ALA A 337 2.05 4.66 -12.10
C ALA A 337 2.24 3.13 -12.10
N TRP A 338 3.37 2.70 -12.67
CA TRP A 338 3.76 1.31 -12.74
C TRP A 338 4.10 0.75 -11.36
N CYS A 339 3.80 -0.52 -11.12
CA CYS A 339 4.03 -1.15 -9.82
C CYS A 339 5.53 -1.35 -9.55
N CYS A 340 5.95 -1.14 -8.31
CA CYS A 340 7.32 -1.44 -7.88
C CYS A 340 7.62 -2.93 -7.70
N GLY A 341 6.61 -3.81 -7.67
CA GLY A 341 6.76 -5.26 -7.43
C GLY A 341 6.75 -5.68 -5.95
N GLY A 342 6.87 -4.75 -5.00
CA GLY A 342 7.02 -5.06 -3.56
C GLY A 342 5.75 -5.46 -2.79
N GLY A 343 4.59 -5.52 -3.43
CA GLY A 343 3.29 -5.80 -2.81
C GLY A 343 2.82 -7.24 -3.00
N GLY A 344 1.74 -7.63 -2.31
CA GLY A 344 1.03 -8.89 -2.55
C GLY A 344 1.81 -10.17 -2.22
N GLY A 345 2.96 -10.07 -1.52
CA GLY A 345 3.89 -11.17 -1.23
C GLY A 345 4.63 -11.71 -2.44
N VAL A 346 4.64 -10.97 -3.55
CA VAL A 346 5.35 -11.37 -4.76
C VAL A 346 6.87 -11.47 -4.54
N PRO A 347 7.54 -10.58 -3.78
CA PRO A 347 8.97 -10.74 -3.51
C PRO A 347 9.32 -12.08 -2.84
N GLU A 348 8.40 -12.64 -2.06
CA GLU A 348 8.59 -13.91 -1.36
C GLU A 348 8.21 -15.12 -2.22
N ALA A 349 7.16 -15.04 -3.05
CA ALA A 349 6.68 -16.17 -3.88
C ALA A 349 7.24 -16.21 -5.31
N ASP A 350 7.56 -15.07 -5.90
CA ASP A 350 8.03 -14.89 -7.27
C ASP A 350 9.01 -13.69 -7.34
N PRO A 351 10.23 -13.86 -6.82
CA PRO A 351 11.21 -12.78 -6.74
C PRO A 351 11.66 -12.27 -8.13
N GLU A 352 11.57 -13.10 -9.17
CA GLU A 352 11.93 -12.71 -10.54
C GLU A 352 10.94 -11.68 -11.09
N LEU A 353 9.63 -11.95 -10.96
CA LEU A 353 8.59 -10.98 -11.32
C LEU A 353 8.72 -9.68 -10.51
N ALA A 354 8.97 -9.78 -9.20
CA ALA A 354 9.15 -8.60 -8.34
C ALA A 354 10.32 -7.73 -8.80
N GLN A 355 11.49 -8.33 -9.04
CA GLN A 355 12.67 -7.62 -9.52
C GLN A 355 12.47 -7.06 -10.92
N TRP A 356 11.87 -7.82 -11.84
CA TRP A 356 11.57 -7.35 -13.19
C TRP A 356 10.69 -6.09 -13.17
N SER A 357 9.62 -6.09 -12.36
CA SER A 357 8.72 -4.94 -12.23
C SER A 357 9.44 -3.72 -11.65
N ALA A 358 10.27 -3.92 -10.63
CA ALA A 358 11.08 -2.87 -10.01
C ALA A 358 12.09 -2.27 -11.00
N THR A 359 12.79 -3.12 -11.76
CA THR A 359 13.77 -2.71 -12.78
C THR A 359 13.11 -1.88 -13.88
N ASP A 360 11.94 -2.30 -14.37
CA ASP A 360 11.20 -1.55 -15.38
C ASP A 360 10.82 -0.15 -14.87
N ARG A 361 10.36 -0.04 -13.62
CA ARG A 361 10.06 1.25 -13.00
C ARG A 361 11.30 2.14 -12.86
N MET A 362 12.42 1.57 -12.45
CA MET A 362 13.67 2.31 -12.29
C MET A 362 14.27 2.75 -13.62
N ARG A 363 14.07 1.96 -14.70
CA ARG A 363 14.41 2.38 -16.07
C ARG A 363 13.62 3.63 -16.45
N GLU A 364 12.31 3.60 -16.24
CA GLU A 364 11.43 4.74 -16.52
C GLU A 364 11.84 5.99 -15.71
N ALA A 365 12.22 5.82 -14.44
CA ALA A 365 12.74 6.90 -13.61
C ALA A 365 14.03 7.51 -14.21
N LYS A 366 14.96 6.66 -14.67
CA LYS A 366 16.21 7.08 -15.31
C LYS A 366 15.98 7.83 -16.62
N GLU A 367 15.00 7.43 -17.42
CA GLU A 367 14.65 8.06 -18.70
C GLU A 367 14.18 9.53 -18.53
N THR A 368 13.66 9.91 -17.36
CA THR A 368 13.33 11.32 -17.05
C THR A 368 14.57 12.23 -16.94
N GLY A 369 15.75 11.62 -16.77
CA GLY A 369 16.99 12.32 -16.45
C GLY A 369 16.98 12.94 -15.05
N ALA A 370 16.20 12.41 -14.11
CA ALA A 370 16.27 12.76 -12.70
C ALA A 370 17.53 12.18 -12.05
N GLU A 371 17.99 12.83 -10.99
CA GLU A 371 19.17 12.43 -10.20
C GLU A 371 18.80 11.50 -9.05
N VAL A 372 17.53 11.52 -8.61
CA VAL A 372 17.00 10.70 -7.52
C VAL A 372 15.52 10.42 -7.76
N VAL A 373 15.08 9.21 -7.41
CA VAL A 373 13.66 8.86 -7.33
C VAL A 373 13.20 8.94 -5.87
N LEU A 374 12.12 9.69 -5.66
CA LEU A 374 11.49 9.86 -4.36
C LEU A 374 10.24 8.99 -4.28
N THR A 375 9.96 8.43 -3.10
CA THR A 375 8.76 7.63 -2.84
C THR A 375 8.23 7.93 -1.44
N SER A 376 6.97 7.61 -1.18
CA SER A 376 6.32 7.76 0.13
C SER A 376 5.80 6.42 0.66
N SER A 377 6.46 5.33 0.26
CA SER A 377 6.13 3.98 0.69
C SER A 377 7.40 3.18 0.89
N ALA A 378 7.58 2.72 2.12
CA ALA A 378 8.72 1.91 2.52
C ALA A 378 8.80 0.55 1.79
N LEU A 379 7.66 0.01 1.32
CA LEU A 379 7.66 -1.18 0.46
C LEU A 379 8.23 -0.88 -0.93
N CYS A 380 7.91 0.28 -1.50
CA CYS A 380 8.47 0.68 -2.79
C CYS A 380 9.96 0.98 -2.64
N GLN A 381 10.35 1.66 -1.56
CA GLN A 381 11.76 1.92 -1.25
C GLN A 381 12.54 0.60 -1.12
N ARG A 382 12.04 -0.36 -0.31
CA ARG A 382 12.62 -1.72 -0.23
C ARG A 382 12.78 -2.34 -1.61
N SER A 383 11.72 -2.33 -2.41
CA SER A 383 11.72 -2.96 -3.74
C SER A 383 12.78 -2.39 -4.67
N PHE A 384 13.02 -1.08 -4.62
CA PHE A 384 14.05 -0.44 -5.46
C PHE A 384 15.46 -0.57 -4.87
N THR A 385 15.62 -0.54 -3.55
CA THR A 385 16.93 -0.71 -2.90
C THR A 385 17.43 -2.14 -2.92
N ASP A 386 16.53 -3.12 -2.97
CA ASP A 386 16.87 -4.55 -3.06
C ASP A 386 17.31 -4.96 -4.48
N LEU A 387 17.19 -4.06 -5.48
CA LEU A 387 17.74 -4.29 -6.81
C LEU A 387 19.27 -4.41 -6.74
N LYS A 388 19.84 -5.40 -7.45
CA LYS A 388 21.29 -5.59 -7.53
C LYS A 388 22.02 -4.36 -8.08
N GLN A 389 21.40 -3.66 -9.02
CA GLN A 389 21.93 -2.46 -9.68
C GLN A 389 20.80 -1.45 -9.88
N PRO A 390 20.47 -0.64 -8.86
CA PRO A 390 19.45 0.39 -9.00
C PRO A 390 19.90 1.44 -10.02
N ALA A 391 19.01 1.80 -10.95
CA ALA A 391 19.32 2.73 -12.03
C ALA A 391 19.55 4.18 -11.56
N LEU A 392 19.00 4.52 -10.38
CA LEU A 392 19.09 5.82 -9.71
C LEU A 392 19.10 5.61 -8.19
N PRO A 393 19.66 6.56 -7.41
CA PRO A 393 19.42 6.65 -5.97
C PRO A 393 17.92 6.73 -5.64
N VAL A 394 17.51 6.09 -4.55
CA VAL A 394 16.13 6.03 -4.07
C VAL A 394 16.09 6.63 -2.68
N GLN A 395 15.14 7.52 -2.42
CA GLN A 395 14.99 8.16 -1.10
C GLN A 395 13.52 8.31 -0.71
N ASP A 396 13.25 8.30 0.59
CA ASP A 396 11.93 8.69 1.10
C ASP A 396 11.70 10.19 0.89
N LEU A 397 10.48 10.56 0.51
CA LEU A 397 10.10 11.95 0.24
C LEU A 397 10.26 12.84 1.49
N LEU A 398 9.86 12.36 2.66
CA LEU A 398 9.91 13.14 3.90
C LEU A 398 11.34 13.32 4.37
N GLU A 399 12.18 12.28 4.19
CA GLU A 399 13.62 12.38 4.41
C GLU A 399 14.26 13.44 3.52
N PHE A 400 13.95 13.45 2.22
CA PHE A 400 14.42 14.45 1.28
C PHE A 400 13.93 15.86 1.66
N THR A 401 12.65 15.97 2.02
CA THR A 401 12.02 17.24 2.41
C THR A 401 12.63 17.82 3.69
N TYR A 402 13.00 16.97 4.65
CA TYR A 402 13.61 17.43 5.90
C TYR A 402 14.93 18.18 5.67
N GLN A 403 15.68 17.85 4.61
CA GLN A 403 16.93 18.53 4.24
C GLN A 403 16.70 20.00 3.82
N ALA A 404 15.47 20.35 3.44
CA ALA A 404 15.10 21.70 3.01
C ALA A 404 14.65 22.62 4.17
N LEU A 405 14.48 22.08 5.38
CA LEU A 405 14.21 22.89 6.57
C LEU A 405 15.52 23.57 7.01
N GLY A 406 15.57 24.90 6.91
CA GLY A 406 16.69 25.71 7.39
C GLY A 406 16.92 25.62 8.90
#